data_AF-A0A0M8QKD7-F1
#
_entry.id   AF-A0A0M8QKD7-F1
#
_cell.length_a   1.000
_cell.length_b   1.000
_cell.length_c   1.000
_cell.angle_alpha   90.00
_cell.angle_beta   90.00
_cell.angle_gamma   90.00
#
_symmetry.space_group_name_H-M   'P 1'
#
loop_
_entity.id
_entity.type
_entity.pdbx_description
1 polymer ?
#
loop_
_entity_poly.entity_id
_entity_poly.type
_entity_poly.pdbx_seq_one_letter_code
_entity_poly.pdbx_strand_id
1 'polypeptide(L)'
;MWRNIALTGTYTIRDDEGIFAAGTYCSGDVASEGWVNEVRTPSAWWETTCGGEIRVEKHVSAETDATDGVMIYVTLRFYEGTNDTNTDLDAEYNFNRYVPAGQTSTVSEITLRNGENGGKDWAKLNLVLHNDR
;
A
#
# COMPACT_ATOMS: atom_id res chain seq x y z
N MET A 1 -3.00 13.18 20.86
CA MET A 1 -1.62 13.77 20.80
C MET A 1 -1.07 13.55 19.40
N TRP A 2 -0.20 14.41 18.86
CA TRP A 2 0.33 14.19 17.51
C TRP A 2 1.48 13.19 17.50
N ARG A 3 1.52 12.31 16.51
CA ARG A 3 2.61 11.37 16.24
C ARG A 3 2.99 11.43 14.77
N ASN A 4 4.28 11.32 14.47
CA ASN A 4 4.74 11.08 13.11
C ASN A 4 4.72 9.58 12.83
N ILE A 5 4.11 9.17 11.73
CA ILE A 5 4.19 7.78 11.28
C ILE A 5 4.80 7.71 9.90
N ALA A 6 5.62 6.68 9.67
CA ALA A 6 6.14 6.34 8.35
C ALA A 6 5.71 4.93 7.96
N LEU A 7 5.41 4.72 6.69
CA LEU A 7 5.18 3.41 6.11
C LEU A 7 6.14 3.22 4.95
N THR A 8 7.21 2.50 5.21
CA THR A 8 8.27 2.19 4.25
C THR A 8 8.18 0.75 3.78
N GLY A 9 8.94 0.37 2.75
CA GLY A 9 8.94 -1.00 2.29
C GLY A 9 9.40 -1.14 0.85
N THR A 10 9.08 -2.29 0.26
CA THR A 10 9.39 -2.61 -1.13
C THR A 10 8.14 -3.11 -1.84
N TYR A 11 8.05 -2.85 -3.14
CA TYR A 11 7.04 -3.46 -4.01
C TYR A 11 7.68 -4.22 -5.17
N THR A 12 6.95 -5.19 -5.70
CA THR A 12 7.21 -5.81 -7.00
C THR A 12 5.88 -6.03 -7.68
N ILE A 13 5.74 -5.54 -8.89
CA ILE A 13 4.56 -5.70 -9.73
C ILE A 13 4.97 -6.53 -10.94
N ARG A 14 4.14 -7.49 -11.31
CA ARG A 14 4.19 -8.18 -12.58
C ARG A 14 2.96 -7.79 -13.37
N ASP A 15 3.21 -7.29 -14.57
CA ASP A 15 2.27 -7.12 -15.66
C ASP A 15 2.60 -8.21 -16.69
N ASP A 16 1.72 -9.18 -16.89
CA ASP A 16 1.88 -10.32 -17.79
C ASP A 16 0.91 -10.24 -18.98
N GLU A 17 0.10 -9.20 -19.05
CA GLU A 17 -0.98 -9.04 -20.03
C GLU A 17 -0.85 -7.69 -20.76
N GLY A 18 -1.79 -7.37 -21.66
CA GLY A 18 -1.77 -6.10 -22.38
C GLY A 18 -1.10 -6.07 -23.77
N ILE A 19 -1.49 -5.06 -24.57
CA ILE A 19 -1.02 -4.82 -25.95
C ILE A 19 0.35 -4.11 -25.96
N PHE A 20 0.70 -3.44 -24.86
CA PHE A 20 1.83 -2.51 -24.82
C PHE A 20 3.04 -3.03 -24.06
N ALA A 21 2.89 -3.94 -23.08
CA ALA A 21 4.01 -4.30 -22.19
C ALA A 21 3.93 -5.69 -21.50
N ALA A 22 3.29 -6.69 -22.10
CA ALA A 22 3.19 -8.02 -21.50
C ALA A 22 4.56 -8.60 -21.04
N GLY A 23 4.62 -9.11 -19.81
CA GLY A 23 5.82 -9.66 -19.19
C GLY A 23 6.71 -8.63 -18.48
N THR A 24 6.19 -7.44 -18.19
CA THR A 24 6.88 -6.36 -17.49
C THR A 24 6.94 -6.62 -15.98
N TYR A 25 8.09 -6.31 -15.39
CA TYR A 25 8.29 -6.30 -13.95
C TYR A 25 8.72 -4.91 -13.50
N CYS A 26 8.01 -4.35 -12.53
CA CYS A 26 8.38 -3.11 -11.88
C CYS A 26 8.68 -3.37 -10.41
N SER A 27 9.78 -2.84 -9.91
CA SER A 27 10.13 -2.96 -8.49
C SER A 27 10.70 -1.65 -7.99
N GLY A 28 10.47 -1.37 -6.72
CA GLY A 28 10.99 -0.17 -6.08
C GLY A 28 10.59 -0.11 -4.61
N ASP A 29 10.70 1.10 -4.06
CA ASP A 29 10.43 1.35 -2.66
C ASP A 29 9.03 1.92 -2.46
N VAL A 30 8.44 1.54 -1.34
CA VAL A 30 7.26 2.20 -0.78
C VAL A 30 7.78 3.16 0.28
N ALA A 31 7.43 4.44 0.20
CA ALA A 31 7.77 5.42 1.23
C ALA A 31 6.68 6.48 1.34
N SER A 32 6.14 6.65 2.53
CA SER A 32 5.22 7.73 2.86
C SER A 32 5.27 8.03 4.35
N GLU A 33 5.16 9.29 4.72
CA GLU A 33 5.15 9.74 6.11
C GLU A 33 4.03 10.76 6.34
N GLY A 34 3.58 10.90 7.58
CA GLY A 34 2.56 11.88 7.92
C GLY A 34 2.31 11.99 9.42
N TRP A 35 1.79 13.15 9.81
CA TRP A 35 1.40 13.44 11.18
C TRP A 35 -0.04 13.02 11.42
N VAL A 36 -0.27 12.24 12.47
CA VAL A 36 -1.57 11.70 12.85
C VAL A 36 -1.91 12.04 14.30
N ASN A 37 -3.19 12.06 14.64
CA ASN A 37 -3.70 12.32 15.99
C ASN A 37 -4.90 11.40 16.27
N GLU A 38 -5.72 11.72 17.27
CA GLU A 38 -6.94 10.98 17.59
C GLU A 38 -8.04 11.03 16.50
N VAL A 39 -7.90 11.84 15.45
CA VAL A 39 -8.86 11.96 14.35
C VAL A 39 -8.42 11.09 13.17
N ARG A 40 -9.22 10.06 12.90
CA ARG A 40 -8.99 9.16 11.77
C ARG A 40 -9.44 9.78 10.44
N THR A 41 -8.49 10.14 9.58
CA THR A 41 -8.78 10.55 8.20
C THR A 41 -8.00 9.65 7.23
N PRO A 42 -8.67 8.81 6.42
CA PRO A 42 -8.01 8.05 5.37
C PRO A 42 -7.64 8.94 4.19
N SER A 43 -6.39 8.83 3.75
CA SER A 43 -5.94 9.45 2.49
C SER A 43 -5.00 8.52 1.73
N ALA A 44 -4.92 8.71 0.42
CA ALA A 44 -3.89 8.10 -0.40
C ALA A 44 -2.53 8.70 0.00
N TRP A 45 -1.61 7.86 0.45
CA TRP A 45 -0.28 8.28 0.90
C TRP A 45 0.81 7.91 -0.10
N TRP A 46 0.52 6.97 -0.98
CA TRP A 46 1.46 6.47 -1.97
C TRP A 46 0.73 5.77 -3.11
N GLU A 47 1.23 5.94 -4.33
CA GLU A 47 0.82 5.19 -5.51
C GLU A 47 2.02 4.89 -6.41
N THR A 48 1.90 3.86 -7.24
CA THR A 48 2.84 3.56 -8.32
C THR A 48 2.12 2.89 -9.47
N THR A 49 2.74 2.89 -10.65
CA THR A 49 2.19 2.28 -11.86
C THR A 49 3.19 1.31 -12.48
N CYS A 50 2.70 0.35 -13.26
CA CYS A 50 3.52 -0.59 -14.01
C CYS A 50 2.82 -0.98 -15.32
N GLY A 51 3.59 -1.28 -16.36
CA GLY A 51 3.02 -1.77 -17.63
C GLY A 51 2.22 -0.76 -18.46
N GLY A 52 1.93 0.41 -17.87
CA GLY A 52 1.05 1.42 -18.45
C GLY A 52 -0.43 1.19 -18.12
N GLU A 53 -0.79 0.09 -17.47
CA GLU A 53 -2.19 -0.26 -17.17
C GLU A 53 -2.45 -0.70 -15.73
N ILE A 54 -1.41 -1.06 -14.97
CA ILE A 54 -1.54 -1.39 -13.55
C ILE A 54 -1.25 -0.14 -12.70
N ARG A 55 -2.09 0.06 -11.67
CA ARG A 55 -1.86 1.04 -10.61
C ARG A 55 -2.06 0.42 -9.24
N VAL A 56 -1.12 0.67 -8.33
CA VAL A 56 -1.20 0.22 -6.94
C VAL A 56 -1.23 1.43 -6.03
N GLU A 57 -2.19 1.47 -5.12
CA GLU A 57 -2.35 2.54 -4.14
C GLU A 57 -2.24 2.02 -2.71
N LYS A 58 -1.69 2.84 -1.82
CA LYS A 58 -1.70 2.64 -0.37
C LYS A 58 -2.42 3.81 0.30
N HIS A 59 -3.56 3.49 0.91
CA HIS A 59 -4.35 4.41 1.72
C HIS A 59 -4.08 4.14 3.19
N VAL A 60 -3.82 5.21 3.93
CA VAL A 60 -3.46 5.11 5.36
C VAL A 60 -4.39 6.01 6.16
N SER A 61 -4.84 5.47 7.29
CA SER A 61 -5.42 6.25 8.38
C SER A 61 -4.88 5.74 9.70
N ALA A 62 -4.86 6.56 10.74
CA ALA A 62 -4.36 6.14 12.04
C ALA A 62 -5.08 6.85 13.18
N GLU A 63 -4.98 6.25 14.37
CA GLU A 63 -5.53 6.78 15.62
C GLU A 63 -4.48 6.62 16.74
N THR A 64 -4.19 7.71 17.45
CA THR A 64 -3.28 7.71 18.60
C THR A 64 -4.02 7.34 19.89
N ASP A 65 -3.41 6.53 20.76
CA ASP A 65 -3.92 6.26 22.11
C ASP A 65 -3.31 7.17 23.20
N ALA A 66 -3.71 6.96 24.45
CA ALA A 66 -3.23 7.76 25.60
C ALA A 66 -1.77 7.46 26.01
N THR A 67 -1.15 6.44 25.41
CA THR A 67 0.22 5.98 25.69
C THR A 67 1.19 6.26 24.53
N ASP A 68 0.81 7.16 23.62
CA ASP A 68 1.54 7.48 22.38
C ASP A 68 1.65 6.30 21.38
N GLY A 69 0.92 5.22 21.63
CA GLY A 69 0.76 4.14 20.67
C GLY A 69 -0.13 4.58 19.51
N VAL A 70 0.08 3.98 18.34
CA VAL A 70 -0.72 4.28 17.15
C VAL A 70 -1.33 3.00 16.61
N MET A 71 -2.65 2.99 16.45
CA MET A 71 -3.33 2.01 15.60
C MET A 71 -3.31 2.53 14.16
N ILE A 72 -2.58 1.84 13.27
CA ILE A 72 -2.47 2.20 11.85
C ILE A 72 -3.36 1.26 11.05
N TYR A 73 -4.22 1.83 10.21
CA TYR A 73 -5.09 1.14 9.28
C TYR A 73 -4.59 1.38 7.86
N VAL A 74 -4.40 0.30 7.11
CA VAL A 74 -3.89 0.35 5.74
C VAL A 74 -4.86 -0.38 4.82
N THR A 75 -5.20 0.29 3.73
CA THR A 75 -5.92 -0.30 2.60
C THR A 75 -5.01 -0.23 1.39
N LEU A 76 -4.66 -1.39 0.85
CA LEU A 76 -3.93 -1.51 -0.40
C LEU A 76 -4.91 -1.84 -1.51
N ARG A 77 -4.79 -1.15 -2.63
CA ARG A 77 -5.63 -1.35 -3.81
C ARG A 77 -4.78 -1.62 -5.02
N PHE A 78 -5.22 -2.58 -5.82
CA PHE A 78 -4.62 -2.95 -7.08
C PHE A 78 -5.67 -2.75 -8.16
N TYR A 79 -5.33 -1.90 -9.12
CA TYR A 79 -6.15 -1.51 -10.24
C TYR A 79 -5.49 -1.99 -11.53
N GLU A 80 -6.27 -2.55 -12.44
CA GLU A 80 -5.81 -2.98 -13.75
C GLU A 80 -6.88 -2.62 -14.78
N GLY A 81 -6.48 -2.11 -15.93
CA GLY A 81 -7.43 -1.70 -16.95
C GLY A 81 -6.75 -1.52 -18.28
N THR A 82 -7.17 -0.53 -19.06
CA THR A 82 -6.54 -0.24 -20.36
C THR A 82 -5.44 0.82 -20.27
N ASN A 83 -5.34 1.51 -19.13
CA ASN A 83 -4.29 2.48 -18.83
C ASN A 83 -4.16 2.72 -17.32
N ASP A 84 -3.14 3.45 -16.89
CA ASP A 84 -2.81 3.71 -15.48
C ASP A 84 -3.78 4.68 -14.77
N THR A 85 -4.60 5.43 -15.50
CA THR A 85 -5.68 6.26 -14.95
C THR A 85 -6.99 5.49 -14.75
N ASN A 86 -6.97 4.16 -14.92
CA ASN A 86 -8.16 3.35 -14.74
C ASN A 86 -8.68 3.40 -13.29
N THR A 87 -9.97 3.08 -13.17
CA THR A 87 -10.68 2.99 -11.89
C THR A 87 -11.17 1.58 -11.60
N ASP A 88 -10.68 0.58 -12.35
CA ASP A 88 -11.14 -0.78 -12.26
C ASP A 88 -10.35 -1.51 -11.18
N LEU A 89 -11.05 -1.86 -10.09
CA LEU A 89 -10.43 -2.35 -8.86
C LEU A 89 -10.53 -3.87 -8.82
N ASP A 90 -9.40 -4.54 -9.05
CA ASP A 90 -9.35 -6.00 -9.08
C ASP A 90 -9.05 -6.64 -7.74
N ALA A 91 -8.22 -5.99 -6.91
CA ALA A 91 -7.92 -6.50 -5.59
C ALA A 91 -7.79 -5.40 -4.54
N GLU A 92 -8.29 -5.71 -3.35
CA GLU A 92 -8.14 -4.88 -2.17
C GLU A 92 -7.66 -5.73 -0.99
N TYR A 93 -6.68 -5.24 -0.24
CA TYR A 93 -6.22 -5.85 1.00
C TYR A 93 -6.23 -4.84 2.13
N ASN A 94 -6.95 -5.18 3.20
CA ASN A 94 -7.13 -4.34 4.38
C ASN A 94 -6.44 -4.98 5.58
N PHE A 95 -5.64 -4.20 6.30
CA PHE A 95 -5.07 -4.63 7.58
C PHE A 95 -4.94 -3.47 8.56
N ASN A 96 -4.78 -3.81 9.83
CA ASN A 96 -4.41 -2.86 10.85
C ASN A 96 -3.30 -3.43 11.73
N ARG A 97 -2.50 -2.54 12.31
CA ARG A 97 -1.43 -2.86 13.25
C ARG A 97 -1.35 -1.81 14.33
N TYR A 98 -1.27 -2.28 15.56
CA TYR A 98 -0.85 -1.45 16.67
C TYR A 98 0.68 -1.34 16.67
N VAL A 99 1.19 -0.11 16.74
CA VAL A 99 2.62 0.20 16.79
C VAL A 99 2.88 1.05 18.03
N PRO A 100 3.53 0.52 19.08
CA PRO A 100 3.88 1.30 20.26
C PRO A 100 4.78 2.49 19.92
N ALA A 101 4.81 3.50 20.78
CA ALA A 101 5.65 4.68 20.60
C ALA A 101 7.14 4.32 20.40
N GLY A 102 7.74 4.83 19.32
CA GLY A 102 9.15 4.59 18.97
C GLY A 102 9.46 3.17 18.50
N GLN A 103 8.44 2.37 18.16
CA GLN A 103 8.58 1.01 17.67
C GLN A 103 8.18 0.89 16.19
N THR A 104 8.50 -0.27 15.62
CA THR A 104 8.13 -0.64 14.26
C THR A 104 7.35 -1.94 14.22
N SER A 105 6.48 -2.12 13.22
CA SER A 105 5.79 -3.37 12.93
C SER A 105 5.98 -3.74 11.46
N THR A 106 6.28 -5.02 11.18
CA THR A 106 6.49 -5.50 9.81
C THR A 106 5.29 -6.32 9.32
N VAL A 107 4.90 -6.11 8.07
CA VAL A 107 3.91 -6.92 7.35
C VAL A 107 4.52 -7.32 6.01
N SER A 108 4.88 -8.59 5.87
CA SER A 108 5.57 -9.11 4.70
C SER A 108 4.65 -9.97 3.83
N GLU A 109 5.09 -10.20 2.59
CA GLU A 109 4.48 -11.14 1.64
C GLU A 109 3.00 -10.84 1.29
N ILE A 110 2.60 -9.57 1.37
CA ILE A 110 1.27 -9.14 0.93
C ILE A 110 1.21 -9.33 -0.58
N THR A 111 0.22 -10.08 -1.07
CA THR A 111 0.00 -10.29 -2.50
C THR A 111 -1.39 -9.81 -2.89
N LEU A 112 -1.44 -8.87 -3.82
CA LEU A 112 -2.64 -8.44 -4.55
C LEU A 112 -2.58 -9.09 -5.92
N ARG A 113 -3.67 -9.65 -6.41
CA ARG A 113 -3.69 -10.41 -7.66
C ARG A 113 -5.00 -10.17 -8.39
N ASN A 114 -4.92 -9.99 -9.69
CA ASN A 114 -6.09 -9.88 -10.55
C ASN A 114 -6.99 -11.13 -10.43
N GLY A 115 -8.31 -10.93 -10.36
CA GLY A 115 -9.28 -12.02 -10.22
C GLY A 115 -9.58 -12.77 -11.53
N GLU A 116 -9.30 -12.12 -12.66
CA GLU A 116 -9.46 -12.57 -14.03
C GLU A 116 -8.17 -13.18 -14.61
N ASN A 117 -8.26 -13.74 -15.82
CA ASN A 117 -7.18 -14.38 -16.60
C ASN A 117 -6.19 -15.31 -15.87
N GLY A 118 -6.60 -15.87 -14.73
CA GLY A 118 -5.76 -16.76 -13.92
C GLY A 118 -4.80 -16.04 -12.97
N GLY A 119 -4.98 -14.73 -12.77
CA GLY A 119 -4.21 -13.91 -11.85
C GLY A 119 -2.72 -13.82 -12.22
N LYS A 120 -2.46 -13.61 -13.51
CA LYS A 120 -1.11 -13.47 -14.03
C LYS A 120 -0.49 -12.13 -13.63
N ASP A 121 -1.34 -11.12 -13.51
CA ASP A 121 -1.03 -9.79 -12.99
C ASP A 121 -1.16 -9.76 -11.48
N TRP A 122 -0.12 -9.22 -10.85
CA TRP A 122 -0.07 -9.15 -9.39
C TRP A 122 0.89 -8.08 -8.89
N ALA A 123 0.65 -7.65 -7.66
CA ALA A 123 1.57 -6.83 -6.88
C ALA A 123 1.91 -7.54 -5.57
N LYS A 124 3.19 -7.53 -5.22
CA LYS A 124 3.72 -7.98 -3.94
C LYS A 124 4.29 -6.80 -3.18
N LEU A 125 3.96 -6.72 -1.90
CA LEU A 125 4.44 -5.65 -1.01
C LEU A 125 4.99 -6.24 0.28
N ASN A 126 6.10 -5.65 0.75
CA ASN A 126 6.62 -5.81 2.10
C ASN A 126 6.63 -4.44 2.75
N LEU A 127 5.98 -4.28 3.89
CA LEU A 127 5.79 -3.00 4.55
C LEU A 127 6.35 -3.02 5.97
N VAL A 128 6.96 -1.90 6.36
CA VAL A 128 7.39 -1.59 7.72
C VAL A 128 6.66 -0.32 8.15
N LEU A 129 5.93 -0.42 9.24
CA LEU A 129 5.15 0.65 9.84
C LEU A 129 5.94 1.19 11.03
N HIS A 130 6.20 2.48 11.04
CA HIS A 130 6.96 3.19 12.06
C HIS A 130 6.04 4.12 12.85
N ASN A 131 6.17 4.12 14.17
CA ASN A 131 5.57 5.13 15.04
C ASN A 131 6.68 6.02 15.62
N ASP A 132 7.03 7.03 14.87
CA ASP A 132 8.06 8.01 15.20
C ASP A 132 7.50 9.12 16.09
N ARG A 133 8.39 9.98 16.60
CA ARG A 133 8.02 11.05 17.54
C ARG A 133 7.33 12.22 16.85
#